data_AF-A0A7J8QH13-F1
#
_entry.id   AF-A0A7J8QH13-F1
#
_cell.length_a   1.000
_cell.length_b   1.000
_cell.length_c   1.000
_cell.angle_alpha   90.00
_cell.angle_beta   90.00
_cell.angle_gamma   90.00
#
_symmetry.space_group_name_H-M   'P 1'
#
loop_
_entity.id
_entity.type
_entity.pdbx_description
1 polymer ?
#
loop_
_entity_poly.entity_id
_entity_poly.type
_entity_poly.pdbx_seq_one_letter_code
_entity_poly.pdbx_strand_id
1 'polypeptide(L)'
;MIKLAELLALAGFKLTFLNSHHNHERLIKFTNIVAYFKRYPGFELKTITDGLPLDHPRSGNWFLETYEEAIIMKIKQSFREMLMNSNPPVDCVIADGFSGFAIDVANELGIPIIGFRTSSPRSFWVYYSITDIIKAGELPIR
;
A
#
# COMPACT_ATOMS: atom_id res chain seq x y z
N MET A 1 -4.23 -2.93 -6.84
CA MET A 1 -2.75 -2.91 -7.01
C MET A 1 -2.21 -4.09 -7.84
N ILE A 2 -2.51 -5.37 -7.54
CA ILE A 2 -1.93 -6.53 -8.29
C ILE A 2 -2.10 -6.43 -9.81
N LYS A 3 -3.29 -6.07 -10.30
CA LYS A 3 -3.55 -5.92 -11.74
C LYS A 3 -2.78 -4.77 -12.39
N LEU A 4 -2.56 -3.69 -11.66
CA LEU A 4 -1.69 -2.60 -12.14
C LEU A 4 -0.24 -3.08 -12.24
N ALA A 5 0.27 -3.80 -11.24
CA ALA A 5 1.62 -4.37 -11.28
C ALA A 5 1.79 -5.34 -12.45
N GLU A 6 0.77 -6.14 -12.77
CA GLU A 6 0.77 -7.01 -13.95
C GLU A 6 0.85 -6.22 -15.27
N LEU A 7 0.06 -5.15 -15.41
CA LEU A 7 0.10 -4.30 -16.61
C LEU A 7 1.46 -3.61 -16.79
N LEU A 8 2.07 -3.14 -15.70
CA LEU A 8 3.40 -2.55 -15.73
C LEU A 8 4.48 -3.60 -16.08
N ALA A 9 4.34 -4.83 -15.58
CA ALA A 9 5.25 -5.92 -15.92
C ALA A 9 5.17 -6.26 -17.42
N LEU A 10 3.95 -6.28 -17.98
CA LEU A 10 3.72 -6.46 -19.41
C LEU A 10 4.30 -5.31 -20.26
N ALA A 11 4.33 -4.10 -19.72
CA ALA A 11 4.97 -2.95 -20.35
C ALA A 11 6.52 -2.95 -20.24
N GLY A 12 7.11 -3.96 -19.59
CA GLY A 12 8.56 -4.15 -19.54
C GLY A 12 9.26 -3.48 -18.35
N PHE A 13 8.52 -2.99 -17.35
CA PHE A 13 9.14 -2.44 -16.14
C PHE A 13 9.70 -3.55 -15.24
N LYS A 14 10.88 -3.34 -14.66
CA LYS A 14 11.39 -4.13 -13.53
C LYS A 14 10.63 -3.72 -12.27
N LEU A 15 9.98 -4.66 -11.59
CA LEU A 15 9.00 -4.34 -10.56
C LEU A 15 9.25 -5.12 -9.29
N THR A 16 9.14 -4.45 -8.16
CA THR A 16 8.97 -5.09 -6.86
C THR A 16 7.54 -4.83 -6.38
N PHE A 17 6.73 -5.87 -6.25
CA PHE A 17 5.41 -5.78 -5.64
C PHE A 17 5.51 -6.09 -4.14
N LEU A 18 5.29 -5.05 -3.33
CA LEU A 18 5.43 -5.11 -1.89
C LEU A 18 4.07 -5.29 -1.20
N ASN A 19 3.97 -6.22 -0.25
CA ASN A 19 2.82 -6.34 0.66
C ASN A 19 3.27 -6.53 2.12
N SER A 20 2.33 -6.56 3.04
CA SER A 20 2.61 -7.07 4.38
C SER A 20 2.84 -8.59 4.36
N HIS A 21 3.57 -9.12 5.35
CA HIS A 21 3.71 -10.57 5.56
C HIS A 21 2.33 -11.25 5.60
N HIS A 22 1.37 -10.69 6.34
CA HIS A 22 0.02 -11.23 6.44
C HIS A 22 -0.69 -11.33 5.08
N ASN A 23 -0.66 -10.26 4.28
CA ASN A 23 -1.30 -10.27 2.96
C ASN A 23 -0.60 -11.23 2.00
N HIS A 24 0.72 -11.34 2.08
CA HIS A 24 1.49 -12.27 1.26
C HIS A 24 1.15 -13.73 1.56
N GLU A 25 1.10 -14.12 2.84
CA GLU A 25 0.70 -15.46 3.27
C GLU A 25 -0.69 -15.84 2.76
N ARG A 26 -1.65 -14.91 2.84
CA ARG A 26 -2.99 -15.11 2.28
C ARG A 26 -2.97 -15.31 0.77
N LEU A 27 -2.19 -14.50 0.05
CA LEU A 27 -2.07 -14.63 -1.40
C LEU A 27 -1.44 -15.97 -1.79
N ILE A 28 -0.42 -16.45 -1.06
CA ILE A 28 0.16 -17.79 -1.28
C ILE A 28 -0.86 -18.89 -0.98
N LYS A 29 -1.62 -18.76 0.12
CA LYS A 29 -2.57 -19.79 0.56
C LYS A 29 -3.78 -19.95 -0.37
N PHE A 30 -4.29 -18.83 -0.90
CA PHE A 30 -5.55 -18.81 -1.65
C PHE A 30 -5.38 -18.58 -3.15
N THR A 31 -4.15 -18.40 -3.63
CA THR A 31 -3.85 -18.18 -5.06
C THR A 31 -2.51 -18.80 -5.44
N ASN A 32 -2.16 -18.78 -6.72
CA ASN A 32 -0.85 -19.20 -7.23
C ASN A 32 0.09 -18.01 -7.52
N ILE A 33 -0.03 -16.90 -6.78
CA ILE A 33 0.61 -15.61 -7.10
C ILE A 33 2.11 -15.72 -7.42
N VAL A 34 2.85 -16.52 -6.67
CA VAL A 34 4.30 -16.69 -6.88
C VAL A 34 4.58 -17.32 -8.24
N ALA A 35 3.91 -18.43 -8.56
CA ALA A 35 4.05 -19.08 -9.86
C ALA A 35 3.53 -18.21 -11.00
N TYR A 36 2.44 -17.47 -10.76
CA TYR A 36 1.84 -16.57 -11.74
C TYR A 36 2.81 -15.47 -12.18
N PHE A 37 3.50 -14.81 -11.23
CA PHE A 37 4.38 -13.69 -11.53
C PHE A 37 5.81 -14.10 -11.93
N LYS A 38 6.22 -15.37 -11.70
CA LYS A 38 7.51 -15.90 -12.20
C LYS A 38 7.69 -15.79 -13.72
N ARG A 39 6.60 -15.67 -14.47
CA ARG A 39 6.66 -15.50 -15.94
C ARG A 39 7.14 -14.11 -16.39
N TYR A 40 7.20 -13.13 -15.49
CA TYR A 40 7.65 -11.78 -15.79
C TYR A 40 9.11 -11.60 -15.34
N PRO A 41 10.07 -11.49 -16.27
CA PRO A 41 11.47 -11.25 -15.93
C PRO A 41 11.61 -9.96 -15.11
N GLY A 42 12.34 -10.03 -14.00
CA GLY A 42 12.56 -8.88 -13.12
C GLY A 42 11.37 -8.49 -12.24
N PHE A 43 10.33 -9.31 -12.16
CA PHE A 43 9.26 -9.14 -11.16
C PHE A 43 9.63 -9.83 -9.85
N GLU A 44 9.66 -9.06 -8.76
CA GLU A 44 9.93 -9.54 -7.41
C GLU A 44 8.70 -9.36 -6.53
N LEU A 45 8.35 -10.38 -5.73
CA LEU A 45 7.42 -10.25 -4.62
C LEU A 45 8.25 -10.05 -3.35
N LYS A 46 8.04 -8.94 -2.65
CA LYS A 46 8.66 -8.68 -1.34
C LYS A 46 7.61 -8.43 -0.28
N THR A 47 8.03 -8.57 0.97
CA THR A 47 7.17 -8.38 2.12
C THR A 47 7.84 -7.53 3.19
N ILE A 48 7.04 -6.74 3.89
CA ILE A 48 7.41 -6.00 5.10
C ILE A 48 6.44 -6.32 6.23
N THR A 49 6.77 -5.92 7.46
CA THR A 49 5.80 -5.96 8.56
C THR A 49 4.74 -4.87 8.39
N ASP A 50 3.49 -5.17 8.74
CA ASP A 50 2.42 -4.17 8.87
C ASP A 50 2.36 -3.53 10.26
N GLY A 51 3.30 -3.88 11.15
CA GLY A 51 3.38 -3.35 12.51
C GLY A 51 2.38 -3.97 13.50
N LEU A 52 1.45 -4.80 13.02
CA LEU A 52 0.37 -5.40 13.80
C LEU A 52 0.78 -6.75 14.41
N PRO A 53 0.26 -7.11 15.60
CA PRO A 53 0.42 -8.45 16.20
C PRO A 53 0.00 -9.57 15.24
N LEU A 54 0.56 -10.78 15.35
CA LEU A 54 0.26 -11.88 14.42
C LEU A 54 -1.20 -12.34 14.47
N ASP A 55 -1.82 -12.28 15.65
CA ASP A 55 -3.21 -12.69 15.93
C ASP A 55 -4.24 -11.61 15.60
N HIS A 56 -3.81 -10.39 15.28
CA HIS A 56 -4.73 -9.31 14.91
C HIS A 56 -5.55 -9.68 13.64
N PRO A 57 -6.88 -9.51 13.64
CA PRO A 57 -7.76 -10.07 12.61
C PRO A 57 -7.64 -9.37 11.24
N ARG A 58 -7.11 -8.14 11.19
CA ARG A 58 -7.02 -7.29 9.99
C ARG A 58 -8.36 -7.22 9.23
N SER A 59 -9.48 -7.19 9.96
CA SER A 59 -10.81 -7.04 9.39
C SER A 59 -11.28 -5.58 9.47
N GLY A 60 -12.28 -5.23 8.66
CA GLY A 60 -12.75 -3.83 8.54
C GLY A 60 -13.18 -3.20 9.86
N ASN A 61 -13.67 -3.99 10.82
CA ASN A 61 -14.07 -3.50 12.14
C ASN A 61 -12.88 -2.94 12.95
N TRP A 62 -11.66 -3.38 12.65
CA TRP A 62 -10.42 -2.99 13.33
C TRP A 62 -9.58 -2.04 12.47
N PHE A 63 -10.18 -1.47 11.42
CA PHE A 63 -9.45 -0.63 10.46
C PHE A 63 -8.80 0.58 11.13
N LEU A 64 -9.49 1.21 12.09
CA LEU A 64 -8.94 2.38 12.79
C LEU A 64 -7.69 2.04 13.62
N GLU A 65 -7.61 0.84 14.20
CA GLU A 65 -6.44 0.40 14.96
C GLU A 65 -5.21 0.27 14.07
N THR A 66 -5.39 -0.07 12.78
CA THR A 66 -4.28 -0.12 11.83
C THR A 66 -3.64 1.25 11.55
N TYR A 67 -4.28 2.34 12.00
CA TYR A 67 -3.79 3.71 11.93
C TYR A 67 -3.29 4.27 13.27
N GLU A 68 -3.18 3.44 14.31
CA GLU A 68 -2.49 3.87 15.53
C GLU A 68 -1.06 4.30 15.20
N GLU A 69 -0.62 5.39 15.83
CA GLU A 69 0.67 6.01 15.55
C GLU A 69 1.83 5.02 15.69
N ALA A 70 1.81 4.18 16.72
CA ALA A 70 2.83 3.15 16.95
C ALA A 70 2.88 2.10 15.82
N ILE A 71 1.73 1.74 15.24
CA ILE A 71 1.64 0.80 14.11
C ILE A 71 2.17 1.48 12.84
N ILE A 72 1.75 2.72 12.59
CA ILE A 72 2.22 3.54 11.47
C ILE A 72 3.73 3.74 11.51
N MET A 73 4.31 4.02 12.68
CA MET A 73 5.77 4.15 12.83
C MET A 73 6.51 2.86 12.46
N LYS A 74 5.98 1.69 12.87
CA LYS A 74 6.61 0.39 12.56
C LYS A 74 6.59 0.10 11.05
N ILE A 75 5.46 0.29 10.38
CA ILE A 75 5.37 0.07 8.93
C ILE A 75 6.22 1.10 8.17
N LYS A 76 6.26 2.36 8.63
CA LYS A 76 7.11 3.42 8.06
C LYS A 76 8.59 3.02 8.12
N GLN A 77 9.06 2.56 9.28
CA GLN A 77 10.44 2.11 9.46
C GLN A 77 10.78 0.91 8.56
N SER A 78 9.91 -0.11 8.54
CA SER A 78 10.14 -1.29 7.71
C SER A 78 10.14 -0.97 6.22
N PHE A 79 9.26 -0.07 5.77
CA PHE A 79 9.22 0.40 4.39
C PHE A 79 10.48 1.19 4.02
N ARG A 80 10.94 2.08 4.91
CA ARG A 80 12.19 2.84 4.73
C ARG A 80 13.39 1.93 4.57
N GLU A 81 13.53 0.94 5.45
CA GLU A 81 14.61 -0.06 5.38
C GLU A 81 14.58 -0.85 4.07
N MET A 82 13.39 -1.26 3.61
CA MET A 82 13.25 -1.97 2.34
C MET A 82 13.74 -1.13 1.16
N LEU A 83 13.37 0.16 1.10
CA LEU A 83 13.80 1.07 0.04
C LEU A 83 15.31 1.34 0.09
N MET A 84 15.88 1.58 1.27
CA MET A 84 17.33 1.82 1.42
C MET A 84 18.19 0.60 1.08
N ASN A 85 17.66 -0.60 1.33
CA ASN A 85 18.35 -1.87 1.03
C ASN A 85 18.03 -2.40 -0.38
N SER A 86 17.29 -1.65 -1.19
CA SER A 86 16.98 -2.05 -2.57
C SER A 86 18.23 -1.99 -3.44
N ASN A 87 18.43 -3.04 -4.24
CA ASN A 87 19.52 -3.08 -5.22
C ASN A 87 19.02 -3.68 -6.55
N PRO A 88 18.99 -2.92 -7.66
CA PRO A 88 19.36 -1.50 -7.76
C PRO A 88 18.42 -0.60 -6.94
N PRO A 89 18.83 0.67 -6.69
CA PRO A 89 17.96 1.65 -6.05
C PRO A 89 16.60 1.77 -6.74
N VAL A 90 15.55 2.05 -5.96
CA VAL A 90 14.19 2.24 -6.49
C VAL A 90 14.05 3.59 -7.19
N ASP A 91 13.66 3.55 -8.46
CA ASP A 91 13.45 4.77 -9.26
C ASP A 91 12.12 5.48 -8.98
N CYS A 92 11.08 4.73 -8.58
CA CYS A 92 9.74 5.26 -8.33
C CYS A 92 8.93 4.32 -7.43
N VAL A 93 8.12 4.90 -6.54
CA VAL A 93 7.14 4.18 -5.72
C VAL A 93 5.73 4.41 -6.30
N ILE A 94 4.92 3.35 -6.38
CA ILE A 94 3.48 3.47 -6.62
C ILE A 94 2.77 2.87 -5.41
N ALA A 95 2.13 3.71 -4.61
CA ALA A 95 1.49 3.31 -3.37
C ALA A 95 -0.03 3.46 -3.46
N ASP A 96 -0.78 2.69 -2.66
CA ASP A 96 -2.21 2.97 -2.48
C ASP A 96 -2.36 4.36 -1.84
N GLY A 97 -3.33 5.15 -2.30
CA GLY A 97 -3.55 6.51 -1.82
C GLY A 97 -3.92 6.61 -0.33
N PHE A 98 -4.25 5.50 0.34
CA PHE A 98 -4.40 5.43 1.80
C PHE A 98 -3.08 5.24 2.56
N SER A 99 -2.01 4.79 1.89
CA SER A 99 -0.71 4.54 2.50
C SER A 99 0.09 5.84 2.69
N GLY A 100 -0.40 6.74 3.54
CA GLY A 100 0.25 8.03 3.83
C GLY A 100 1.72 7.89 4.24
N PHE A 101 2.06 6.86 5.03
CA PHE A 101 3.45 6.57 5.42
C PHE A 101 4.40 6.38 4.23
N ALA A 102 3.90 5.86 3.10
CA ALA A 102 4.72 5.63 1.91
C ALA A 102 5.08 6.95 1.22
N ILE A 103 4.16 7.92 1.23
CA ILE A 103 4.40 9.28 0.74
C ILE A 103 5.48 9.95 1.56
N ASP A 104 5.37 9.89 2.89
CA ASP A 104 6.37 10.49 3.78
C ASP A 104 7.77 9.91 3.52
N VAL A 105 7.90 8.58 3.51
CA VAL A 105 9.19 7.91 3.32
C VAL A 105 9.77 8.18 1.94
N ALA A 106 8.96 8.12 0.89
CA ALA A 106 9.44 8.39 -0.46
C ALA A 106 9.98 9.83 -0.59
N ASN A 107 9.25 10.81 -0.04
CA ASN A 107 9.69 12.20 0.00
C ASN A 107 10.99 12.37 0.82
N GLU A 108 11.08 11.74 2.00
CA GLU A 108 12.28 11.77 2.86
C GLU A 108 13.52 11.19 2.16
N LEU A 109 13.34 10.20 1.27
CA LEU A 109 14.41 9.56 0.51
C LEU A 109 14.63 10.19 -0.87
N GLY A 110 13.85 11.21 -1.25
CA GLY A 110 13.92 11.84 -2.57
C GLY A 110 13.49 10.93 -3.73
N ILE A 111 12.68 9.90 -3.46
CA ILE A 111 12.18 8.96 -4.46
C ILE A 111 10.83 9.46 -4.99
N PRO A 112 10.64 9.58 -6.31
CA PRO A 112 9.35 9.90 -6.91
C PRO A 112 8.25 8.94 -6.44
N ILE A 113 7.07 9.48 -6.10
CA ILE A 113 5.92 8.68 -5.69
C ILE A 113 4.65 9.03 -6.46
N ILE A 114 3.92 7.99 -6.85
CA ILE A 114 2.59 8.09 -7.45
C ILE A 114 1.58 7.45 -6.49
N GLY A 115 0.64 8.26 -6.00
CA GLY A 115 -0.50 7.78 -5.21
C GLY A 115 -1.60 7.22 -6.12
N PHE A 116 -1.93 5.95 -5.96
CA PHE A 116 -2.96 5.26 -6.73
C PHE A 116 -4.23 5.07 -5.92
N ARG A 117 -5.36 5.62 -6.39
CA ARG A 117 -6.67 5.44 -5.75
C ARG A 117 -7.38 4.21 -6.31
N THR A 118 -7.59 3.22 -5.45
CA THR A 118 -8.34 2.00 -5.76
C THR A 118 -9.86 2.16 -5.58
N SER A 119 -10.29 3.24 -4.90
CA SER A 119 -11.69 3.57 -4.70
C SER A 119 -12.29 4.28 -5.92
N SER A 120 -13.62 4.30 -6.02
CA SER A 120 -14.31 5.00 -7.11
C SER A 120 -14.06 6.51 -7.03
N PRO A 121 -14.07 7.24 -8.16
CA PRO A 121 -13.93 8.70 -8.15
C PRO A 121 -15.00 9.38 -7.28
N ARG A 122 -16.23 8.84 -7.25
CA ARG A 122 -17.32 9.35 -6.42
C ARG A 122 -17.04 9.21 -4.92
N SER A 123 -16.60 8.03 -4.48
CA SER A 123 -16.25 7.82 -3.06
C SER A 123 -15.00 8.61 -2.67
N PHE A 124 -14.06 8.79 -3.61
CA PHE A 124 -12.88 9.60 -3.38
C PHE A 124 -13.21 11.09 -3.20
N TRP A 125 -14.16 11.63 -3.98
CA TRP A 125 -14.60 13.01 -3.88
C TRP A 125 -15.13 13.38 -2.50
N VAL A 126 -15.82 12.45 -1.83
CA VAL A 126 -16.36 12.65 -0.48
C VAL A 126 -15.27 13.07 0.50
N TYR A 127 -14.04 12.53 0.41
CA TYR A 127 -12.95 12.91 1.31
C TYR A 127 -12.58 14.40 1.22
N TYR A 128 -12.65 15.00 0.04
CA TYR A 128 -12.40 16.43 -0.14
C TYR A 128 -13.57 17.30 0.34
N SER A 129 -14.78 16.75 0.30
CA SER A 129 -15.98 17.45 0.76
C SER A 129 -16.25 17.30 2.25
N ILE A 130 -15.46 16.52 3.02
CA ILE A 130 -15.70 16.31 4.45
C ILE A 130 -15.85 17.64 5.20
N THR A 131 -14.95 18.59 4.97
CA THR A 131 -14.99 19.90 5.64
C THR A 131 -16.26 20.68 5.29
N ASP A 132 -16.73 20.59 4.05
CA ASP A 132 -17.93 21.28 3.59
C ASP A 132 -19.20 20.62 4.16
N ILE A 133 -19.24 19.29 4.21
CA ILE A 133 -20.33 18.51 4.82
C ILE A 133 -20.45 18.85 6.31
N ILE A 134 -19.32 18.96 7.03
CA ILE A 134 -19.30 19.39 8.44
C ILE A 134 -19.87 20.81 8.58
N LYS A 135 -19.40 21.75 7.76
CA LYS A 135 -19.87 23.15 7.80
C LYS A 135 -21.35 23.29 7.47
N ALA A 136 -21.87 22.44 6.60
CA ALA A 136 -23.28 22.40 6.23
C ALA A 136 -24.18 21.77 7.31
N GLY A 137 -23.61 21.13 8.33
CA GLY A 137 -24.39 20.44 9.37
C GLY A 137 -25.04 19.14 8.89
N GLU A 138 -24.51 18.53 7.83
CA GLU A 138 -25.07 17.34 7.17
C GLU A 138 -24.56 16.01 7.79
N LEU A 139 -23.90 16.08 8.95
CA LEU A 139 -23.48 14.91 9.73
C LEU A 139 -24.36 14.74 10.99
N PRO A 140 -24.69 13.49 11.40
CA PRO A 140 -24.34 12.23 10.73
C PRO A 140 -25.16 12.01 9.46
N ILE A 141 -24.53 11.39 8.45
CA ILE A 141 -25.22 10.96 7.23
C ILE A 141 -26.23 9.88 7.64
N ARG A 142 -27.52 10.12 7.37
CA ARG A 142 -28.61 9.18 7.65
C ARG A 142 -28.65 8.02 6.64
#